data_AF-A0A2S7XV70-F1
#
_entry.id   AF-A0A2S7XV70-F1
#
_cell.length_a   1.000
_cell.length_b   1.000
_cell.length_c   1.000
_cell.angle_alpha   90.00
_cell.angle_beta   90.00
_cell.angle_gamma   90.00
#
_symmetry.space_group_name_H-M   'P 1'
#
loop_
_entity.id
_entity.type
_entity.pdbx_description
1 polymer ?
#
loop_
_entity_poly.entity_id
_entity_poly.type
_entity_poly.pdbx_seq_one_letter_code
_entity_poly.pdbx_strand_id
1 'polypeptide(L)'
;MDEAPPITDADMARAIHRVGLQPAPSKKIKINIALDPDVVSWFKHQSGERGYQTLINATLREAMQRRTLEDTLRRIIRERVADGRSSNQLIKQ
;
A
#
# COMPACT_ATOMS: atom_id res chain seq x y z
N MET A 1 35.33 22.45 17.17
CA MET A 1 34.57 21.43 17.91
C MET A 1 33.15 21.57 17.43
N ASP A 2 32.65 20.56 16.73
CA ASP A 2 31.35 20.57 16.05
C ASP A 2 30.29 20.04 17.03
N GLU A 3 30.06 20.81 18.10
CA GLU A 3 29.13 20.42 19.15
C GLU A 3 27.72 20.88 18.76
N ALA A 4 26.89 19.90 18.41
CA ALA A 4 25.50 20.17 18.06
C ALA A 4 24.79 20.86 19.24
N PRO A 5 23.88 21.81 18.96
CA PRO A 5 23.12 22.47 20.01
C PRO A 5 22.29 21.43 20.78
N PRO A 6 22.06 21.65 22.09
CA PRO A 6 21.23 20.76 22.90
C PRO A 6 19.82 20.72 22.33
N ILE A 7 19.27 19.51 22.21
CA ILE A 7 17.91 19.27 21.70
C ILE A 7 16.91 20.02 22.60
N THR A 8 16.09 20.87 21.98
CA THR A 8 15.04 21.62 22.68
C THR A 8 13.69 20.89 22.64
N ASP A 9 12.76 21.26 23.51
CA ASP A 9 11.39 20.71 23.49
C ASP A 9 10.66 21.01 22.17
N ALA A 10 10.97 22.14 21.52
CA ALA A 10 10.42 22.49 20.22
C ALA A 10 10.95 21.56 19.11
N ASP A 11 12.20 21.10 19.23
CA ASP A 11 12.79 20.12 18.31
C ASP A 11 12.15 18.74 18.51
N MET A 12 11.87 18.36 19.76
CA MET A 12 11.14 17.13 20.09
C MET A 12 9.72 17.13 19.55
N ALA A 13 9.01 18.27 19.60
CA ALA A 13 7.64 18.39 19.07
C ALA A 13 7.56 18.21 17.54
N ARG A 14 8.65 18.49 16.81
CA ARG A 14 8.75 18.33 15.35
C ARG A 14 9.43 17.03 14.93
N ALA A 15 9.89 16.23 15.89
CA ALA A 15 10.63 15.01 15.61
C ALA A 15 9.75 13.98 14.88
N ILE A 16 10.28 13.41 13.79
CA ILE A 16 9.65 12.31 13.07
C ILE A 16 10.25 11.01 13.60
N HIS A 17 9.41 10.13 14.14
CA HIS A 17 9.85 8.81 14.57
C HIS A 17 10.25 7.96 13.35
N ARG A 18 11.52 7.52 13.31
CA ARG A 18 12.09 6.70 12.24
C ARG A 18 12.78 5.48 12.84
N VAL A 19 12.68 4.34 12.18
CA VAL A 19 13.36 3.09 12.57
C VAL A 19 14.26 2.69 11.41
N GLY A 20 15.58 2.59 11.63
CA GLY A 20 16.54 2.26 10.57
C GLY A 20 16.51 3.23 9.38
N LEU A 21 16.37 4.54 9.65
CA LEU A 21 16.20 5.60 8.65
C LEU A 21 14.93 5.51 7.79
N GLN A 22 14.04 4.56 8.03
CA GLN A 22 12.74 4.47 7.38
C GLN A 22 11.66 5.13 8.26
N PRO A 23 10.61 5.73 7.66
CA PRO A 23 9.45 6.18 8.41
C PRO A 23 8.97 5.04 9.32
N ALA A 24 8.78 5.32 10.61
CA ALA A 24 8.32 4.29 11.52
C ALA A 24 7.01 3.68 11.00
N PRO A 25 6.82 2.35 11.12
CA PRO A 25 5.62 1.70 10.65
C PRO A 25 4.40 2.40 11.25
N SER A 26 3.47 2.80 10.38
CA SER A 26 2.23 3.44 10.80
C SER A 26 1.53 2.56 11.83
N LYS A 27 1.02 3.18 12.90
CA LYS A 27 0.27 2.46 13.93
C LYS A 27 -0.88 1.73 13.26
N LYS A 28 -0.99 0.42 13.48
CA LYS A 28 -2.11 -0.38 13.00
C LYS A 28 -3.40 0.20 13.56
N ILE A 29 -4.36 0.50 12.70
CA ILE A 29 -5.71 0.92 13.13
C ILE A 29 -6.47 -0.35 13.53
N LYS A 30 -6.99 -0.38 14.75
CA LYS A 30 -7.86 -1.46 15.21
C LYS A 30 -9.28 -1.15 14.76
N ILE A 31 -9.86 -2.04 13.97
CA ILE A 31 -11.25 -1.97 13.52
C ILE A 31 -11.97 -3.25 13.94
N ASN A 32 -13.29 -3.16 14.15
CA ASN A 32 -14.15 -4.32 14.32
C ASN A 32 -14.79 -4.65 12.96
N ILE A 33 -14.50 -5.83 12.42
CA ILE A 33 -15.04 -6.31 11.14
C ILE A 33 -15.55 -7.73 11.30
N ALA A 34 -16.65 -8.07 10.63
CA ALA A 34 -17.12 -9.44 10.52
C ALA A 34 -16.40 -10.13 9.36
N LEU A 35 -15.94 -11.36 9.59
CA LEU A 35 -15.38 -12.25 8.58
C LEU A 35 -16.08 -13.60 8.70
N ASP A 36 -16.27 -14.26 7.57
CA ASP A 36 -16.89 -15.58 7.55
C ASP A 36 -16.04 -16.61 8.32
N PRO A 37 -16.66 -17.58 9.01
CA PRO A 37 -15.94 -18.54 9.85
C PRO A 37 -14.89 -19.37 9.08
N ASP A 38 -15.19 -19.70 7.82
CA ASP A 38 -14.32 -20.45 6.92
C ASP A 38 -13.07 -19.65 6.53
N VAL A 39 -13.21 -18.34 6.24
CA VAL A 39 -12.09 -17.43 5.98
C VAL A 39 -11.17 -17.35 7.19
N VAL A 40 -11.73 -17.17 8.39
CA VAL A 40 -10.94 -17.14 9.64
C VAL A 40 -10.23 -18.47 9.86
N SER A 41 -10.92 -19.59 9.63
CA SER A 41 -10.36 -20.94 9.76
C SER A 41 -9.18 -21.15 8.80
N TRP A 42 -9.35 -20.78 7.52
CA TRP A 42 -8.32 -20.88 6.49
C TRP A 42 -7.05 -20.12 6.89
N PHE A 43 -7.19 -18.87 7.31
CA PHE A 43 -6.04 -18.08 7.76
C PHE A 43 -5.41 -18.62 9.04
N LYS A 44 -6.18 -19.17 9.98
CA LYS A 44 -5.64 -19.82 11.19
C LYS A 44 -4.82 -21.06 10.87
N HIS A 45 -5.27 -21.89 9.93
CA HIS A 45 -4.51 -23.06 9.49
C HIS A 45 -3.19 -22.67 8.81
N GLN A 46 -3.18 -21.56 8.07
CA GLN A 46 -2.01 -21.10 7.35
C GLN A 46 -1.03 -20.30 8.19
N SER A 47 -1.45 -19.83 9.38
CA SER A 47 -0.69 -18.85 10.14
C SER A 47 0.53 -19.44 10.83
N GLY A 48 0.53 -20.72 11.22
CA GLY A 48 1.65 -21.32 11.95
C GLY A 48 2.07 -20.43 13.13
N GLU A 49 3.35 -20.04 13.21
CA GLU A 49 3.87 -19.07 14.21
C GLU A 49 3.52 -17.60 13.91
N ARG A 50 3.23 -17.25 12.65
CA ARG A 50 2.76 -15.92 12.30
C ARG A 50 1.31 -15.79 12.74
N GLY A 51 0.90 -14.70 13.37
CA GLY A 51 -0.52 -14.52 13.72
C GLY A 51 -1.41 -14.40 12.47
N TYR A 52 -2.58 -15.05 12.46
CA TYR A 52 -3.54 -15.03 11.34
C TYR A 52 -3.94 -13.61 10.91
N GLN A 53 -3.98 -12.66 11.85
CA GLN A 53 -4.24 -11.24 11.55
C GLN A 53 -3.15 -10.60 10.67
N THR A 54 -1.90 -11.05 10.79
CA THR A 54 -0.80 -10.58 9.93
C THR A 54 -1.01 -11.06 8.50
N LEU A 55 -1.45 -12.31 8.31
CA LEU A 55 -1.75 -12.85 7.00
C LEU A 55 -2.94 -12.14 6.34
N ILE A 56 -4.04 -11.94 7.08
CA ILE A 56 -5.21 -11.19 6.58
C ILE A 56 -4.77 -9.80 6.09
N ASN A 57 -3.98 -9.08 6.89
CA ASN A 57 -3.48 -7.77 6.50
C ASN A 57 -2.57 -7.81 5.25
N ALA A 58 -1.73 -8.85 5.11
CA ALA A 58 -0.89 -9.02 3.94
C ALA A 58 -1.73 -9.26 2.67
N THR A 59 -2.73 -10.13 2.75
CA THR A 59 -3.67 -10.41 1.65
C THR A 59 -4.45 -9.17 1.25
N LEU A 60 -4.94 -8.37 2.20
CA LEU A 60 -5.63 -7.11 1.90
C LEU A 60 -4.71 -6.12 1.18
N ARG A 61 -3.43 -6.02 1.58
CA ARG A 61 -2.45 -5.17 0.89
C ARG A 61 -2.17 -5.65 -0.54
N GLU A 62 -2.03 -6.94 -0.74
CA GLU A 62 -1.83 -7.53 -2.07
C GLU A 62 -3.03 -7.25 -2.97
N ALA A 63 -4.26 -7.41 -2.46
CA ALA A 63 -5.48 -7.10 -3.19
C ALA A 63 -5.56 -5.61 -3.60
N MET A 64 -5.17 -4.70 -2.71
CA MET A 64 -5.06 -3.27 -3.04
C MET A 64 -4.06 -3.03 -4.18
N GLN A 65 -2.87 -3.64 -4.10
CA GLN A 65 -1.82 -3.49 -5.12
C GLN A 65 -2.27 -4.02 -6.48
N ARG A 66 -2.88 -5.21 -6.51
CA ARG A 66 -3.41 -5.80 -7.75
C ARG A 66 -4.45 -4.88 -8.40
N ARG A 67 -5.38 -4.32 -7.63
CA ARG A 67 -6.38 -3.40 -8.15
C ARG A 67 -5.76 -2.12 -8.72
N THR A 68 -4.77 -1.53 -8.02
CA THR A 68 -4.07 -0.35 -8.56
C THR A 68 -3.33 -0.63 -9.86
N LEU A 69 -2.75 -1.83 -10.00
CA LEU A 69 -2.10 -2.25 -11.24
C LEU A 69 -3.12 -2.43 -12.37
N GLU A 70 -4.23 -3.13 -12.13
CA GLU A 70 -5.28 -3.32 -13.12
C GLU A 70 -5.87 -1.99 -13.60
N ASP A 71 -6.14 -1.06 -12.68
CA ASP A 71 -6.67 0.27 -13.02
C ASP A 71 -5.67 1.06 -13.86
N THR A 72 -4.38 0.97 -13.51
CA THR A 72 -3.29 1.60 -14.28
C THR A 72 -3.17 1.00 -15.68
N LEU A 73 -3.22 -0.33 -15.80
CA LEU A 73 -3.15 -1.02 -17.08
C LEU A 73 -4.36 -0.71 -17.96
N ARG A 74 -5.58 -0.71 -17.40
CA ARG A 74 -6.81 -0.31 -18.11
C ARG A 74 -6.76 1.13 -18.59
N ARG A 75 -6.12 2.04 -17.84
CA ARG A 75 -5.89 3.41 -18.27
C ARG A 75 -4.95 3.45 -19.48
N ILE A 76 -3.78 2.82 -19.38
CA ILE A 76 -2.78 2.80 -20.44
C ILE A 76 -3.34 2.17 -21.73
N ILE A 77 -4.05 1.05 -21.62
CA ILE A 77 -4.68 0.39 -22.78
C ILE A 77 -5.70 1.32 -23.45
N ARG A 78 -6.53 2.04 -22.66
CA ARG A 78 -7.50 3.01 -23.22
C ARG A 78 -6.80 4.18 -23.92
N GLU A 79 -5.76 4.73 -23.32
CA GLU A 79 -4.95 5.80 -23.92
C GLU A 79 -4.38 5.33 -25.26
N ARG A 80 -3.73 4.15 -25.30
CA ARG A 80 -3.16 3.60 -26.54
C ARG A 80 -4.18 3.25 -27.62
N VAL A 81 -5.36 2.74 -27.24
CA VAL A 81 -6.45 2.44 -28.18
C VAL A 81 -7.09 3.72 -28.73
N ALA A 82 -7.19 4.78 -27.92
CA ALA A 82 -7.66 6.08 -28.38
C ALA A 82 -6.67 6.71 -29.37
N ASP A 83 -5.38 6.67 -29.06
CA ASP A 83 -4.31 7.19 -29.93
C ASP A 83 -4.26 6.45 -31.27
N GLY A 84 -4.39 5.11 -31.26
CA GLY A 84 -4.39 4.30 -32.48
C GLY A 84 -5.58 4.52 -33.40
N ARG A 85 -6.73 4.98 -32.88
CA ARG A 85 -7.88 5.38 -33.70
C ARG A 85 -7.68 6.73 -34.37
N SER A 86 -7.00 7.66 -33.69
CA SER A 86 -6.65 8.97 -34.25
C SER A 86 -5.68 8.83 -35.44
N SER A 87 -4.69 7.93 -35.37
CA SER A 87 -3.76 7.72 -36.49
C SER A 87 -4.39 7.07 -37.73
N ASN A 88 -5.46 6.28 -37.58
CA ASN A 88 -6.07 5.55 -38.70
C ASN A 88 -7.15 6.36 -39.45
N GLN A 89 -7.57 7.52 -38.92
CA GLN A 89 -8.50 8.44 -39.58
C GLN A 89 -7.79 9.50 -40.45
N LEU A 90 -6.49 9.75 -40.24
CA LEU A 90 -5.71 10.72 -41.01
C LEU A 90 -5.15 10.19 -42.34
N ILE A 91 -5.34 8.90 -42.66
CA ILE A 91 -4.77 8.25 -43.87
C ILE A 91 -5.85 8.02 -44.96
N LYS A 92 -7.09 8.53 -44.79
CA LYS A 92 -8.20 8.34 -45.73
C LYS A 92 -8.64 9.61 -46.49
N GLN A 93 -7.73 10.53 -46.81
CA GLN A 93 -8.02 11.66 -47.72
C GLN A 93 -7.21 11.54 -49.00
#